data_AF-A0A2K8SFM2-F1
#
_entry.id   AF-A0A2K8SFM2-F1
#
_cell.length_a   1.000
_cell.length_b   1.000
_cell.length_c   1.000
_cell.angle_alpha   90.00
_cell.angle_beta   90.00
_cell.angle_gamma   90.00
#
_symmetry.space_group_name_H-M   'P 1'
#
loop_
_entity.id
_entity.type
_entity.pdbx_description
1 polymer ?
#
loop_
_entity_poly.entity_id
_entity_poly.type
_entity_poly.pdbx_seq_one_letter_code
_entity_poly.pdbx_strand_id
1 'polypeptide(L)'
;MLIHREQAQLPKERRELYDSAINTLLHSWDKEKELNNYEVLQYLKQDDLRWFMARLAYWMHTQGGLGHKEGGMLIERDTLLEQLSEYIQDELGVKLREAEAEAKRFLDRIVRERAGLISHLGDGYYAFVHRTFQEYLTAEDICNRAKEQREIEPLLKEIHSHLHNPHWHEVILLLVAQLNGNKAAKVIETILNNNSEYEQWLYRDLLLAGRCLAEYPKCLRQKEENAKLVTEILTRLVKLETTDGLRVGRKTKQLIPEILLNLSGTIFAEEAIQLIKYYASPINDSNRILIYRLALGDHQEAVTNIFNLLKNKYFFEQTLNMLNTVVKYSNISDFLIQQLCSEFHGELGIAKGLRQLGYHDEYVDLTLIDDDYDEYWNDMAYEAHLQGEIEEAASIYSKIETLLSELRNNSEAAIDKLLRDWLDYEDYGVGEYVAKKLGEASSTYRLIELKLLEKLQDKSFWEYGNTILALGYLINPSQDIIDTLVSLLQNHEDKIVCVSAAKALIQLDIYHKIVLSQLLNLFRNPNRFDDFYEQDLSFNSQVFEALVQLGKTFDGVAPALSQWIEQHQDKEYLVNGIDALWTLVEGSTTSYER
;
A
#
# COMPACT_ATOMS: atom_id res chain seq x y z
N MET A 1 -20.52 -8.57 12.00
CA MET A 1 -21.28 -9.36 13.01
C MET A 1 -22.79 -9.43 12.71
N LEU A 2 -23.40 -8.49 11.97
CA LEU A 2 -24.84 -8.54 11.60
C LEU A 2 -25.19 -9.57 10.50
N ILE A 3 -24.35 -9.74 9.48
CA ILE A 3 -24.62 -10.65 8.34
C ILE A 3 -24.53 -12.14 8.75
N HIS A 4 -23.74 -12.44 9.78
CA HIS A 4 -23.55 -13.80 10.31
C HIS A 4 -24.81 -14.38 10.97
N ARG A 5 -25.81 -13.54 11.28
CA ARG A 5 -27.03 -13.97 11.97
C ARG A 5 -28.19 -14.35 11.04
N GLU A 6 -28.17 -13.90 9.78
CA GLU A 6 -29.29 -14.13 8.85
C GLU A 6 -28.96 -15.01 7.64
N GLN A 7 -27.68 -15.18 7.27
CA GLN A 7 -27.26 -16.05 6.17
C GLN A 7 -26.35 -17.18 6.68
N ALA A 8 -26.73 -18.43 6.41
CA ALA A 8 -25.97 -19.63 6.80
C ALA A 8 -24.62 -19.78 6.07
N GLN A 9 -24.38 -18.98 5.03
CA GLN A 9 -23.11 -18.89 4.30
C GLN A 9 -22.91 -17.43 3.84
N LEU A 10 -21.75 -16.85 4.17
CA LEU A 10 -21.38 -15.53 3.66
C LEU A 10 -21.15 -15.61 2.14
N PRO A 11 -21.65 -14.64 1.34
CA PRO A 11 -21.33 -14.56 -0.08
C PRO A 11 -19.80 -14.50 -0.27
N LYS A 12 -19.27 -15.32 -1.19
CA LYS A 12 -17.84 -15.32 -1.52
C LYS A 12 -17.40 -14.04 -2.25
N GLU A 13 -18.35 -13.34 -2.87
CA GLU A 13 -18.11 -12.12 -3.64
C GLU A 13 -18.28 -10.87 -2.79
N ARG A 14 -17.26 -10.02 -2.78
CA ARG A 14 -17.26 -8.74 -2.07
C ARG A 14 -18.46 -7.88 -2.45
N ARG A 15 -18.77 -7.82 -3.75
CA ARG A 15 -19.95 -7.11 -4.28
C ARG A 15 -21.25 -7.58 -3.64
N GLU A 16 -21.49 -8.89 -3.56
CA GLU A 16 -22.73 -9.46 -3.02
C GLU A 16 -22.84 -9.23 -1.50
N LEU A 17 -21.70 -9.33 -0.80
CA LEU A 17 -21.63 -9.02 0.62
C LEU A 17 -21.99 -7.55 0.89
N TYR A 18 -21.41 -6.61 0.14
CA TYR A 18 -21.70 -5.19 0.30
C TYR A 18 -23.12 -4.83 -0.12
N ASP A 19 -23.62 -5.42 -1.21
CA ASP A 19 -25.02 -5.28 -1.65
C ASP A 19 -25.99 -5.72 -0.54
N SER A 20 -25.77 -6.92 0.02
CA SER A 20 -26.57 -7.46 1.11
C SER A 20 -26.49 -6.59 2.37
N ALA A 21 -25.29 -6.12 2.73
CA ALA A 21 -25.07 -5.26 3.89
C ALA A 21 -25.80 -3.92 3.75
N ILE A 22 -25.67 -3.26 2.61
CA ILE A 22 -26.33 -1.97 2.32
C ILE A 22 -27.84 -2.15 2.28
N ASN A 23 -28.34 -3.17 1.57
CA ASN A 23 -29.78 -3.46 1.54
C ASN A 23 -30.31 -3.72 2.96
N THR A 24 -29.61 -4.53 3.76
CA THR A 24 -29.99 -4.77 5.15
C THR A 24 -29.99 -3.46 5.94
N LEU A 25 -28.94 -2.64 5.85
CA LEU A 25 -28.86 -1.36 6.55
C LEU A 25 -29.88 -0.32 6.07
N LEU A 26 -30.45 -0.46 4.87
CA LEU A 26 -31.53 0.39 4.38
C LEU A 26 -32.92 -0.17 4.76
N HIS A 27 -33.08 -1.50 4.91
CA HIS A 27 -34.38 -2.18 5.11
C HIS A 27 -34.62 -2.69 6.54
N SER A 28 -33.60 -2.94 7.35
CA SER A 28 -33.71 -3.51 8.72
C SER A 28 -34.56 -2.65 9.65
N TRP A 29 -34.85 -1.42 9.24
CA TRP A 29 -35.55 -0.41 10.03
C TRP A 29 -37.07 -0.52 9.95
N ASP A 30 -37.65 -1.00 8.85
CA ASP A 30 -39.12 -1.15 8.73
C ASP A 30 -39.68 -2.25 9.65
N LYS A 31 -38.82 -3.15 10.14
CA LYS A 31 -39.21 -4.29 10.98
C LYS A 31 -39.14 -4.02 12.49
N GLU A 32 -38.28 -3.11 12.96
CA GLU A 32 -38.00 -2.95 14.41
C GLU A 32 -38.63 -1.72 15.06
N LYS A 33 -39.00 -0.69 14.30
CA LYS A 33 -39.63 0.54 14.82
C LYS A 33 -40.88 0.83 14.00
N GLU A 34 -42.03 0.95 14.66
CA GLU A 34 -43.38 1.08 14.08
C GLU A 34 -43.65 2.36 13.23
N LEU A 35 -42.63 2.91 12.53
CA LEU A 35 -42.70 4.13 11.74
C LEU A 35 -42.13 3.87 10.33
N ASN A 36 -43.00 3.85 9.32
CA ASN A 36 -42.61 3.72 7.92
C ASN A 36 -41.90 4.99 7.43
N ASN A 37 -40.88 4.87 6.57
CA ASN A 37 -40.21 6.03 5.94
C ASN A 37 -41.19 6.98 5.23
N TYR A 38 -42.30 6.44 4.71
CA TYR A 38 -43.42 7.16 4.09
C TYR A 38 -44.15 8.14 5.03
N GLU A 39 -43.99 8.03 6.35
CA GLU A 39 -44.58 8.97 7.32
C GLU A 39 -43.67 10.17 7.61
N VAL A 40 -42.38 10.06 7.26
CA VAL A 40 -41.34 11.05 7.57
C VAL A 40 -40.92 11.82 6.33
N LEU A 41 -40.79 11.16 5.18
CA LEU A 41 -40.41 11.75 3.91
C LEU A 41 -41.65 12.02 3.06
N GLN A 42 -41.68 13.17 2.39
CA GLN A 42 -42.84 13.60 1.60
C GLN A 42 -42.69 13.25 0.12
N TYR A 43 -41.46 13.24 -0.39
CA TYR A 43 -41.14 13.09 -1.80
C TYR A 43 -40.26 11.86 -2.06
N LEU A 44 -39.29 11.60 -1.17
CA LEU A 44 -38.38 10.46 -1.28
C LEU A 44 -39.06 9.16 -0.82
N LYS A 45 -39.08 8.15 -1.69
CA LYS A 45 -39.54 6.80 -1.37
C LYS A 45 -38.36 5.90 -0.98
N GLN A 46 -38.67 4.73 -0.44
CA GLN A 46 -37.68 3.75 -0.02
C GLN A 46 -36.74 3.31 -1.15
N ASP A 47 -37.29 3.06 -2.34
CA ASP A 47 -36.51 2.68 -3.53
C ASP A 47 -35.56 3.80 -3.98
N ASP A 48 -35.92 5.06 -3.71
CA ASP A 48 -35.10 6.22 -4.05
C ASP A 48 -33.89 6.33 -3.11
N LEU A 49 -34.00 5.91 -1.85
CA LEU A 49 -32.96 6.11 -0.83
C LEU A 49 -31.61 5.55 -1.24
N ARG A 50 -31.56 4.37 -1.84
CA ARG A 50 -30.29 3.76 -2.27
C ARG A 50 -29.64 4.58 -3.38
N TRP A 51 -30.43 5.04 -4.35
CA TRP A 51 -29.94 5.87 -5.45
C TRP A 51 -29.40 7.21 -4.93
N PHE A 52 -30.12 7.86 -4.01
CA PHE A 52 -29.64 9.10 -3.38
C PHE A 52 -28.39 8.88 -2.52
N MET A 53 -28.30 7.76 -1.79
CA MET A 53 -27.10 7.40 -1.02
C MET A 53 -25.90 7.15 -1.93
N ALA A 54 -26.09 6.50 -3.09
CA ALA A 54 -25.06 6.33 -4.10
C ALA A 54 -24.57 7.67 -4.64
N ARG A 55 -25.51 8.54 -5.03
CA ARG A 55 -25.21 9.88 -5.53
C ARG A 55 -24.42 10.71 -4.52
N LEU A 56 -24.86 10.65 -3.27
CA LEU A 56 -24.18 11.33 -2.17
C LEU A 56 -22.77 10.75 -1.96
N ALA A 57 -22.63 9.44 -1.87
CA ALA A 57 -21.32 8.78 -1.71
C ALA A 57 -20.31 9.23 -2.76
N TYR A 58 -20.75 9.27 -4.03
CA TYR A 58 -19.93 9.75 -5.14
C TYR A 58 -19.48 11.19 -4.93
N TRP A 59 -20.42 12.10 -4.65
CA TRP A 59 -20.08 13.49 -4.39
C TRP A 59 -19.10 13.62 -3.22
N MET A 60 -19.36 12.95 -2.08
CA MET A 60 -18.47 12.96 -0.92
C MET A 60 -17.07 12.46 -1.28
N HIS A 61 -16.97 11.37 -2.06
CA HIS A 61 -15.71 10.80 -2.50
C HIS A 61 -14.92 11.77 -3.40
N THR A 62 -15.59 12.51 -4.28
CA THR A 62 -14.92 13.53 -5.13
C THR A 62 -14.38 14.73 -4.35
N GLN A 63 -14.87 14.98 -3.13
CA GLN A 63 -14.28 15.99 -2.24
C GLN A 63 -12.93 15.54 -1.64
N GLY A 64 -12.63 14.23 -1.71
CA GLY A 64 -11.40 13.63 -1.24
C GLY A 64 -10.28 13.64 -2.27
N GLY A 65 -9.24 14.42 -1.99
CA GLY A 65 -8.10 14.59 -2.91
C GLY A 65 -7.36 15.92 -2.77
N LEU A 66 -7.90 16.90 -2.04
CA LEU A 66 -7.34 18.25 -1.89
C LEU A 66 -6.39 18.43 -0.67
N GLY A 67 -5.52 17.44 -0.41
CA GLY A 67 -4.37 17.62 0.49
C GLY A 67 -4.64 17.65 2.00
N HIS A 68 -5.88 17.43 2.45
CA HIS A 68 -6.18 17.14 3.85
C HIS A 68 -6.20 15.63 4.03
N LYS A 69 -5.54 15.11 5.08
CA LYS A 69 -5.40 13.66 5.35
C LYS A 69 -6.74 12.90 5.53
N GLU A 70 -7.87 13.61 5.51
CA GLU A 70 -9.24 13.10 5.65
C GLU A 70 -10.23 13.68 4.63
N GLY A 71 -9.74 14.42 3.61
CA GLY A 71 -10.61 15.03 2.60
C GLY A 71 -11.49 13.95 1.96
N GLY A 72 -12.80 14.14 1.99
CA GLY A 72 -13.80 13.17 1.48
C GLY A 72 -14.43 12.25 2.53
N MET A 73 -13.91 12.23 3.77
CA MET A 73 -14.49 11.46 4.88
C MET A 73 -15.44 12.29 5.75
N LEU A 74 -15.18 13.58 5.94
CA LEU A 74 -15.97 14.49 6.79
C LEU A 74 -16.59 15.62 5.98
N ILE A 75 -17.88 15.89 6.18
CA ILE A 75 -18.61 16.95 5.48
C ILE A 75 -19.48 17.73 6.46
N GLU A 76 -19.40 19.06 6.38
CA GLU A 76 -20.23 19.95 7.16
C GLU A 76 -21.72 19.80 6.80
N ARG A 77 -22.58 19.84 7.82
CA ARG A 77 -24.03 19.68 7.69
C ARG A 77 -24.66 20.59 6.64
N ASP A 78 -24.26 21.86 6.59
CA ASP A 78 -24.90 22.84 5.72
C ASP A 78 -24.51 22.62 4.25
N THR A 79 -23.23 22.31 3.98
CA THR A 79 -22.78 21.85 2.65
C THR A 79 -23.50 20.59 2.20
N LEU A 80 -23.67 19.62 3.12
CA LEU A 80 -24.40 18.39 2.85
C LEU A 80 -25.88 18.64 2.55
N LEU A 81 -26.51 19.57 3.28
CA LEU A 81 -27.89 20.01 3.05
C LEU A 81 -28.06 20.66 1.68
N GLU A 82 -27.16 21.58 1.31
CA GLU A 82 -27.20 22.27 0.02
C GLU A 82 -27.16 21.26 -1.12
N GLN A 83 -26.21 20.34 -1.09
CA GLN A 83 -26.08 19.31 -2.13
C GLN A 83 -27.27 18.36 -2.21
N LEU A 84 -27.79 17.90 -1.08
CA LEU A 84 -29.00 17.09 -1.07
C LEU A 84 -30.22 17.85 -1.60
N SER A 85 -30.32 19.15 -1.31
CA SER A 85 -31.42 20.00 -1.80
C SER A 85 -31.35 20.18 -3.31
N GLU A 86 -30.16 20.42 -3.86
CA GLU A 86 -29.92 20.50 -5.30
C GLU A 86 -30.32 19.18 -5.99
N TYR A 87 -29.89 18.03 -5.47
CA TYR A 87 -30.24 16.73 -6.05
C TYR A 87 -31.74 16.42 -5.99
N ILE A 88 -32.40 16.66 -4.86
CA ILE A 88 -33.85 16.43 -4.73
C ILE A 88 -34.62 17.35 -5.69
N GLN A 89 -34.18 18.60 -5.83
CA GLN A 89 -34.78 19.55 -6.77
C GLN A 89 -34.66 19.06 -8.21
N ASP A 90 -33.47 18.67 -8.64
CA ASP A 90 -33.19 18.28 -10.02
C ASP A 90 -33.89 16.98 -10.41
N GLU A 91 -33.86 15.97 -9.54
CA GLU A 91 -34.40 14.64 -9.83
C GLU A 91 -35.93 14.58 -9.71
N LEU A 92 -36.50 15.25 -8.70
CA LEU A 92 -37.95 15.19 -8.45
C LEU A 92 -38.71 16.37 -9.06
N GLY A 93 -38.01 17.38 -9.61
CA GLY A 93 -38.61 18.56 -10.23
C GLY A 93 -39.44 19.42 -9.26
N VAL A 94 -39.12 19.36 -7.97
CA VAL A 94 -39.83 20.10 -6.91
C VAL A 94 -39.24 21.52 -6.74
N LYS A 95 -39.92 22.39 -5.99
CA LYS A 95 -39.37 23.73 -5.72
C LYS A 95 -38.19 23.64 -4.74
N LEU A 96 -37.19 24.52 -4.87
CA LEU A 96 -36.04 24.57 -3.96
C LEU A 96 -36.43 24.52 -2.48
N ARG A 97 -37.43 25.31 -2.05
CA ARG A 97 -37.90 25.29 -0.65
C ARG A 97 -38.48 23.94 -0.21
N GLU A 98 -39.10 23.20 -1.13
CA GLU A 98 -39.63 21.86 -0.86
C GLU A 98 -38.50 20.84 -0.80
N ALA A 99 -37.51 20.97 -1.69
CA ALA A 99 -36.28 20.16 -1.68
C ALA A 99 -35.46 20.37 -0.40
N GLU A 100 -35.24 21.62 0.02
CA GLU A 100 -34.57 21.97 1.28
C GLU A 100 -35.28 21.34 2.50
N ALA A 101 -36.61 21.41 2.53
CA ALA A 101 -37.40 20.82 3.59
C ALA A 101 -37.29 19.28 3.60
N GLU A 102 -37.27 18.66 2.43
CA GLU A 102 -37.10 17.21 2.28
C GLU A 102 -35.69 16.75 2.63
N ALA A 103 -34.65 17.44 2.15
CA ALA A 103 -33.25 17.19 2.49
C ALA A 103 -33.01 17.28 4.00
N LYS A 104 -33.62 18.27 4.66
CA LYS A 104 -33.58 18.40 6.12
C LYS A 104 -34.26 17.24 6.83
N ARG A 105 -35.43 16.79 6.35
CA ARG A 105 -36.10 15.60 6.91
C ARG A 105 -35.24 14.35 6.70
N PHE A 106 -34.65 14.18 5.53
CA PHE A 106 -33.74 13.09 5.24
C PHE A 106 -32.52 13.08 6.19
N LEU A 107 -31.82 14.21 6.34
CA LEU A 107 -30.65 14.26 7.23
C LEU A 107 -30.99 14.11 8.70
N ASP A 108 -31.99 14.85 9.18
CA ASP A 108 -32.29 14.89 10.62
C ASP A 108 -33.01 13.62 11.09
N ARG A 109 -33.80 12.97 10.22
CA ARG A 109 -34.65 11.83 10.61
C ARG A 109 -34.22 10.50 10.01
N ILE A 110 -33.59 10.48 8.85
CA ILE A 110 -33.09 9.25 8.24
C ILE A 110 -31.63 9.08 8.59
N VAL A 111 -30.76 10.04 8.25
CA VAL A 111 -29.32 9.90 8.49
C VAL A 111 -28.98 9.90 9.98
N ARG A 112 -29.36 10.95 10.72
CA ARG A 112 -28.96 11.12 12.13
C ARG A 112 -29.60 10.10 13.08
N GLU A 113 -30.85 9.72 12.84
CA GLU A 113 -31.63 8.91 13.78
C GLU A 113 -31.74 7.42 13.35
N ARG A 114 -31.41 7.08 12.09
CA ARG A 114 -31.80 5.78 11.49
C ARG A 114 -30.82 5.15 10.50
N ALA A 115 -29.91 5.85 9.83
CA ALA A 115 -29.08 5.26 8.78
C ALA A 115 -27.75 4.78 9.37
N GLY A 116 -27.57 3.47 9.51
CA GLY A 116 -26.26 2.89 9.88
C GLY A 116 -25.16 3.07 8.81
N LEU A 117 -25.45 3.80 7.73
CA LEU A 117 -24.52 4.08 6.62
C LEU A 117 -23.79 5.42 6.79
N ILE A 118 -24.44 6.44 7.36
CA ILE A 118 -23.84 7.77 7.57
C ILE A 118 -24.07 8.18 9.03
N SER A 119 -23.00 8.59 9.71
CA SER A 119 -23.03 9.05 11.09
C SER A 119 -22.85 10.55 11.18
N HIS A 120 -23.59 11.17 12.10
CA HIS A 120 -23.30 12.51 12.60
C HIS A 120 -22.15 12.42 13.61
N LEU A 121 -21.03 13.03 13.28
CA LEU A 121 -19.86 13.17 14.14
C LEU A 121 -19.98 14.48 14.96
N GLY A 122 -19.15 14.65 15.99
CA GLY A 122 -19.13 15.90 16.77
C GLY A 122 -18.99 17.14 15.88
N ASP A 123 -19.42 18.29 16.38
CA ASP A 123 -19.23 19.61 15.72
C ASP A 123 -19.93 19.81 14.36
N GLY A 124 -21.00 19.04 14.07
CA GLY A 124 -21.84 19.28 12.89
C GLY A 124 -21.31 18.66 11.60
N TYR A 125 -20.41 17.67 11.70
CA TYR A 125 -19.88 16.92 10.56
C TYR A 125 -20.60 15.59 10.35
N TYR A 126 -20.60 15.13 9.10
CA TYR A 126 -21.18 13.85 8.67
C TYR A 126 -20.15 13.03 7.90
N ALA A 127 -20.19 11.71 8.07
CA ALA A 127 -19.31 10.76 7.41
C ALA A 127 -20.01 9.44 7.15
N PHE A 128 -19.59 8.70 6.12
CA PHE A 128 -19.95 7.28 6.04
C PHE A 128 -19.35 6.53 7.21
N VAL A 129 -20.12 5.61 7.80
CA VAL A 129 -19.68 4.80 8.96
C VAL A 129 -18.47 3.94 8.60
N HIS A 130 -18.36 3.55 7.33
CA HIS A 130 -17.21 2.84 6.82
C HIS A 130 -16.88 3.28 5.40
N ARG A 131 -15.58 3.49 5.12
CA ARG A 131 -15.08 3.91 3.80
C ARG A 131 -15.50 2.96 2.68
N THR A 132 -15.48 1.66 2.92
CA THR A 132 -15.94 0.65 1.95
C THR A 132 -17.39 0.82 1.50
N PHE A 133 -18.29 1.29 2.37
CA PHE A 133 -19.67 1.57 1.94
C PHE A 133 -19.72 2.80 1.03
N GLN A 134 -18.95 3.83 1.35
CA GLN A 134 -18.80 5.00 0.48
C GLN A 134 -18.22 4.60 -0.88
N GLU A 135 -17.16 3.79 -0.92
CA GLU A 135 -16.51 3.33 -2.16
C GLU A 135 -17.46 2.47 -3.01
N TYR A 136 -18.20 1.55 -2.37
CA TYR A 136 -19.20 0.73 -3.07
C TYR A 136 -20.34 1.56 -3.66
N LEU A 137 -20.88 2.50 -2.88
CA LEU A 137 -21.97 3.37 -3.30
C LEU A 137 -21.52 4.39 -4.35
N THR A 138 -20.26 4.85 -4.29
CA THR A 138 -19.60 5.66 -5.33
C THR A 138 -19.54 4.88 -6.65
N ALA A 139 -19.08 3.63 -6.60
CA ALA A 139 -19.08 2.74 -7.76
C ALA A 139 -20.50 2.48 -8.31
N GLU A 140 -21.48 2.39 -7.42
CA GLU A 140 -22.88 2.21 -7.78
C GLU A 140 -23.47 3.44 -8.51
N ASP A 141 -23.18 4.65 -8.06
CA ASP A 141 -23.59 5.89 -8.77
C ASP A 141 -23.04 5.93 -10.19
N ILE A 142 -21.73 5.67 -10.35
CA ILE A 142 -21.08 5.62 -11.67
C ILE A 142 -21.74 4.56 -12.55
N CYS A 143 -22.02 3.37 -11.98
CA CYS A 143 -22.70 2.29 -12.69
C CYS A 143 -24.13 2.67 -13.12
N ASN A 144 -24.89 3.35 -12.25
CA ASN A 144 -26.26 3.78 -12.54
C ASN A 144 -26.30 4.83 -13.65
N ARG A 145 -25.46 5.86 -13.57
CA ARG A 145 -25.30 6.85 -14.65
C ARG A 145 -24.89 6.19 -15.96
N ALA A 146 -23.95 5.24 -15.90
CA ALA A 146 -23.53 4.50 -17.07
C ALA A 146 -24.67 3.69 -17.69
N LYS A 147 -25.65 3.18 -16.92
CA LYS A 147 -26.83 2.46 -17.46
C LYS A 147 -27.77 3.38 -18.22
N GLU A 148 -27.92 4.62 -17.78
CA GLU A 148 -28.79 5.63 -18.41
C GLU A 148 -28.17 6.19 -19.70
N GLN A 149 -26.84 6.20 -19.78
CA GLN A 149 -26.12 6.64 -20.95
C GLN A 149 -26.10 5.58 -22.06
N ARG A 150 -26.34 6.03 -23.30
CA ARG A 150 -26.21 5.21 -24.51
C ARG A 150 -24.75 4.94 -24.87
N GLU A 151 -23.90 5.94 -24.68
CA GLU A 151 -22.46 5.94 -24.97
C GLU A 151 -21.67 5.51 -23.73
N ILE A 152 -20.52 4.87 -23.93
CA ILE A 152 -19.64 4.40 -22.84
C ILE A 152 -18.50 5.39 -22.57
N GLU A 153 -18.24 6.29 -23.51
CA GLU A 153 -17.16 7.25 -23.52
C GLU A 153 -17.09 8.12 -22.25
N PRO A 154 -18.21 8.62 -21.66
CA PRO A 154 -18.15 9.36 -20.41
C PRO A 154 -17.65 8.51 -19.23
N LEU A 155 -18.09 7.24 -19.15
CA LEU A 155 -17.60 6.28 -18.17
C LEU A 155 -16.10 6.05 -18.34
N LEU A 156 -15.63 5.82 -19.57
CA LEU A 156 -14.21 5.59 -19.82
C LEU A 156 -13.36 6.82 -19.47
N LYS A 157 -13.85 8.03 -19.76
CA LYS A 157 -13.17 9.28 -19.40
C LYS A 157 -13.06 9.47 -17.89
N GLU A 158 -14.12 9.15 -17.16
CA GLU A 158 -14.15 9.19 -15.69
C GLU A 158 -13.12 8.23 -15.10
N ILE A 159 -13.07 6.98 -15.58
CA ILE A 159 -12.05 6.00 -15.15
C ILE A 159 -10.64 6.47 -15.47
N HIS A 160 -10.41 6.98 -16.67
CA HIS A 160 -9.10 7.49 -17.07
C HIS A 160 -8.62 8.63 -16.15
N SER A 161 -9.51 9.53 -15.74
CA SER A 161 -9.15 10.67 -14.87
C SER A 161 -8.76 10.29 -13.45
N HIS A 162 -9.10 9.08 -13.03
CA HIS A 162 -8.84 8.56 -11.69
C HIS A 162 -7.90 7.33 -11.70
N LEU A 163 -7.37 6.99 -12.87
CA LEU A 163 -6.48 5.84 -13.04
C LEU A 163 -5.20 6.04 -12.22
N HIS A 164 -4.77 5.01 -11.50
CA HIS A 164 -3.63 5.03 -10.57
C HIS A 164 -3.72 6.04 -9.42
N ASN A 165 -4.90 6.63 -9.16
CA ASN A 165 -5.12 7.37 -7.93
C ASN A 165 -5.49 6.38 -6.81
N PRO A 166 -4.68 6.25 -5.74
CA PRO A 166 -4.97 5.30 -4.64
C PRO A 166 -6.32 5.53 -3.96
N HIS A 167 -6.86 6.77 -3.97
CA HIS A 167 -8.18 7.07 -3.42
C HIS A 167 -9.31 6.37 -4.19
N TRP A 168 -9.16 6.24 -5.51
CA TRP A 168 -10.17 5.71 -6.42
C TRP A 168 -9.99 4.23 -6.76
N HIS A 169 -8.87 3.62 -6.34
CA HIS A 169 -8.54 2.24 -6.70
C HIS A 169 -9.67 1.27 -6.38
N GLU A 170 -10.20 1.32 -5.16
CA GLU A 170 -11.28 0.43 -4.73
C GLU A 170 -12.59 0.72 -5.45
N VAL A 171 -12.89 1.99 -5.73
CA VAL A 171 -14.09 2.39 -6.51
C VAL A 171 -14.05 1.77 -7.91
N ILE A 172 -12.89 1.80 -8.58
CA ILE A 172 -12.72 1.22 -9.93
C ILE A 172 -12.95 -0.30 -9.89
N LEU A 173 -12.38 -1.00 -8.90
CA LEU A 173 -12.55 -2.45 -8.72
C LEU A 173 -14.02 -2.83 -8.51
N LEU A 174 -14.69 -2.15 -7.57
CA LEU A 174 -16.11 -2.39 -7.27
C LEU A 174 -17.02 -2.03 -8.45
N LEU A 175 -16.69 -0.97 -9.20
CA LEU A 175 -17.42 -0.58 -10.39
C LEU A 175 -17.35 -1.67 -11.47
N VAL A 176 -16.17 -2.21 -11.75
CA VAL A 176 -16.01 -3.32 -12.70
C VAL A 176 -16.83 -4.54 -12.26
N ALA A 177 -16.82 -4.86 -10.97
CA ALA A 177 -17.65 -5.93 -10.41
C ALA A 177 -19.16 -5.69 -10.62
N GLN A 178 -19.60 -4.42 -10.57
CA GLN A 178 -21.00 -4.02 -10.69
C GLN A 178 -21.50 -3.92 -12.13
N LEU A 179 -20.63 -3.58 -13.08
CA LEU A 179 -20.95 -3.44 -14.50
C LEU A 179 -21.38 -4.76 -15.14
N ASN A 180 -22.14 -4.66 -16.23
CA ASN A 180 -22.42 -5.84 -17.07
C ASN A 180 -21.16 -6.28 -17.84
N GLY A 181 -21.12 -7.52 -18.31
CA GLY A 181 -19.93 -8.13 -18.92
C GLY A 181 -19.34 -7.35 -20.11
N ASN A 182 -20.16 -6.64 -20.91
CA ASN A 182 -19.65 -5.85 -22.04
C ASN A 182 -19.00 -4.55 -21.58
N LYS A 183 -19.66 -3.80 -20.69
CA LYS A 183 -19.11 -2.55 -20.17
C LYS A 183 -17.88 -2.81 -19.30
N ALA A 184 -17.91 -3.86 -18.48
CA ALA A 184 -16.77 -4.33 -17.70
C ALA A 184 -15.57 -4.68 -18.60
N ALA A 185 -15.78 -5.45 -19.68
CA ALA A 185 -14.71 -5.76 -20.63
C ALA A 185 -14.10 -4.51 -21.25
N LYS A 186 -14.94 -3.54 -21.66
CA LYS A 186 -14.45 -2.32 -22.28
C LYS A 186 -13.67 -1.43 -21.30
N VAL A 187 -14.10 -1.37 -20.03
CA VAL A 187 -13.36 -0.68 -18.97
C VAL A 187 -12.01 -1.37 -18.73
N ILE A 188 -11.98 -2.70 -18.56
CA ILE A 188 -10.74 -3.47 -18.38
C ILE A 188 -9.79 -3.30 -19.57
N GLU A 189 -10.31 -3.35 -20.79
CA GLU A 189 -9.53 -3.12 -22.01
C GLU A 189 -8.95 -1.70 -22.06
N THR A 190 -9.73 -0.70 -21.61
CA THR A 190 -9.27 0.70 -21.54
C THR A 190 -8.17 0.86 -20.50
N ILE A 191 -8.30 0.21 -19.34
CA ILE A 191 -7.25 0.18 -18.31
C ILE A 191 -5.98 -0.46 -18.88
N LEU A 192 -6.09 -1.66 -19.46
CA LEU A 192 -4.94 -2.41 -19.97
C LEU A 192 -4.17 -1.66 -21.07
N ASN A 193 -4.88 -0.90 -21.90
CA ASN A 193 -4.32 -0.16 -23.04
C ASN A 193 -4.07 1.32 -22.73
N ASN A 194 -4.15 1.73 -21.47
CA ASN A 194 -3.98 3.13 -21.09
C ASN A 194 -2.58 3.65 -21.40
N ASN A 195 -1.57 2.78 -21.32
CA ASN A 195 -0.17 3.09 -21.59
C ASN A 195 0.35 4.17 -20.63
N SER A 196 0.05 3.97 -19.35
CA SER A 196 0.44 4.86 -18.26
C SER A 196 1.94 5.09 -18.20
N GLU A 197 2.37 6.18 -17.58
CA GLU A 197 3.78 6.51 -17.46
C GLU A 197 4.58 5.34 -16.89
N TYR A 198 5.62 4.96 -17.65
CA TYR A 198 6.55 3.87 -17.35
C TYR A 198 5.92 2.48 -17.26
N GLU A 199 4.78 2.24 -17.91
CA GLU A 199 4.06 0.95 -17.88
C GLU A 199 4.93 -0.26 -18.25
N GLN A 200 5.87 -0.10 -19.19
CA GLN A 200 6.81 -1.16 -19.58
C GLN A 200 7.70 -1.68 -18.43
N TRP A 201 7.89 -0.89 -17.38
CA TRP A 201 8.69 -1.22 -16.21
C TRP A 201 7.83 -1.55 -14.99
N LEU A 202 6.74 -0.78 -14.82
CA LEU A 202 5.92 -0.83 -13.62
C LEU A 202 4.73 -1.78 -13.75
N TYR A 203 4.21 -2.00 -14.96
CA TYR A 203 3.06 -2.88 -15.20
C TYR A 203 1.78 -2.48 -14.44
N ARG A 204 1.60 -1.19 -14.12
CA ARG A 204 0.49 -0.71 -13.29
C ARG A 204 -0.87 -0.93 -13.96
N ASP A 205 -0.95 -0.67 -15.27
CA ASP A 205 -2.16 -0.91 -16.07
C ASP A 205 -2.50 -2.41 -16.08
N LEU A 206 -1.50 -3.26 -16.34
CA LEU A 206 -1.66 -4.71 -16.31
C LEU A 206 -2.09 -5.24 -14.93
N LEU A 207 -1.45 -4.75 -13.85
CA LEU A 207 -1.77 -5.16 -12.49
C LEU A 207 -3.19 -4.76 -12.10
N LEU A 208 -3.63 -3.54 -12.44
CA LEU A 208 -5.00 -3.10 -12.18
C LEU A 208 -6.02 -3.89 -13.02
N ALA A 209 -5.73 -4.16 -14.30
CA ALA A 209 -6.57 -5.02 -15.13
C ALA A 209 -6.67 -6.45 -14.56
N GLY A 210 -5.57 -6.98 -14.01
CA GLY A 210 -5.54 -8.25 -13.29
C GLY A 210 -6.42 -8.26 -12.03
N ARG A 211 -6.31 -7.22 -11.19
CA ARG A 211 -7.18 -7.05 -10.00
C ARG A 211 -8.66 -6.98 -10.39
N CYS A 212 -8.98 -6.33 -11.51
CA CYS A 212 -10.35 -6.28 -12.03
C CYS A 212 -10.92 -7.67 -12.38
N LEU A 213 -10.09 -8.61 -12.85
CA LEU A 213 -10.53 -9.99 -13.08
C LEU A 213 -10.81 -10.73 -11.76
N ALA A 214 -10.04 -10.44 -10.72
CA ALA A 214 -10.21 -11.04 -9.40
C ALA A 214 -11.51 -10.62 -8.69
N GLU A 215 -12.08 -9.47 -9.05
CA GLU A 215 -13.41 -9.02 -8.59
C GLU A 215 -14.58 -9.78 -9.27
N TYR A 216 -14.28 -10.82 -10.05
CA TYR A 216 -15.22 -11.77 -10.62
C TYR A 216 -16.41 -11.16 -11.39
N PRO A 217 -16.15 -10.45 -12.51
CA PRO A 217 -17.22 -10.01 -13.42
C PRO A 217 -17.88 -11.22 -14.13
N LYS A 218 -18.89 -11.83 -13.50
CA LYS A 218 -19.59 -13.08 -13.89
C LYS A 218 -19.98 -13.22 -15.36
N CYS A 219 -20.17 -12.12 -16.08
CA CYS A 219 -20.61 -12.11 -17.48
C CYS A 219 -19.48 -11.84 -18.48
N LEU A 220 -18.22 -11.72 -18.06
CA LEU A 220 -17.12 -11.30 -18.93
C LEU A 220 -16.92 -12.27 -20.10
N ARG A 221 -16.88 -13.59 -19.86
CA ARG A 221 -16.59 -14.62 -20.90
C ARG A 221 -17.75 -14.97 -21.84
N GLN A 222 -18.89 -14.31 -21.77
CA GLN A 222 -20.03 -14.67 -22.64
C GLN A 222 -19.78 -14.38 -24.13
N LYS A 223 -18.78 -13.54 -24.46
CA LYS A 223 -18.36 -13.23 -25.82
C LYS A 223 -16.90 -13.64 -26.08
N GLU A 224 -16.62 -14.08 -27.29
CA GLU A 224 -15.28 -14.53 -27.72
C GLU A 224 -14.23 -13.41 -27.59
N GLU A 225 -14.57 -12.17 -27.94
CA GLU A 225 -13.67 -11.02 -27.84
C GLU A 225 -13.22 -10.76 -26.40
N ASN A 226 -14.15 -10.86 -25.43
CA ASN A 226 -13.84 -10.71 -24.02
C ASN A 226 -12.98 -11.87 -23.49
N ALA A 227 -13.15 -13.09 -24.03
CA ALA A 227 -12.30 -14.21 -23.66
C ALA A 227 -10.84 -13.97 -24.07
N LYS A 228 -10.59 -13.37 -25.26
CA LYS A 228 -9.23 -13.01 -25.71
C LYS A 228 -8.56 -11.99 -24.77
N LEU A 229 -9.31 -10.98 -24.32
CA LEU A 229 -8.82 -10.00 -23.34
C LEU A 229 -8.40 -10.69 -22.03
N VAL A 230 -9.23 -11.59 -21.50
CA VAL A 230 -8.91 -12.35 -20.29
C VAL A 230 -7.65 -13.19 -20.48
N THR A 231 -7.57 -13.95 -21.58
CA THR A 231 -6.40 -14.77 -21.91
C THR A 231 -5.14 -13.92 -22.02
N GLU A 232 -5.22 -12.73 -22.61
CA GLU A 232 -4.09 -11.80 -22.72
C GLU A 232 -3.58 -11.37 -21.34
N ILE A 233 -4.47 -10.89 -20.47
CA ILE A 233 -4.13 -10.42 -19.11
C ILE A 233 -3.50 -11.57 -18.32
N LEU A 234 -4.16 -12.72 -18.27
CA LEU A 234 -3.66 -13.89 -17.52
C LEU A 234 -2.32 -14.37 -18.07
N THR A 235 -2.14 -14.42 -19.40
CA THR A 235 -0.88 -14.82 -20.02
C THR A 235 0.25 -13.87 -19.63
N ARG A 236 0.01 -12.56 -19.65
CA ARG A 236 1.02 -11.55 -19.27
C ARG A 236 1.39 -11.67 -17.79
N LEU A 237 0.41 -11.78 -16.89
CA LEU A 237 0.64 -11.96 -15.45
C LEU A 237 1.42 -13.26 -15.16
N VAL A 238 0.99 -14.37 -15.73
CA VAL A 238 1.65 -15.68 -15.53
C VAL A 238 3.07 -15.68 -16.07
N LYS A 239 3.33 -15.07 -17.24
CA LYS A 239 4.69 -14.95 -17.76
C LYS A 239 5.59 -14.15 -16.82
N LEU A 240 5.12 -13.03 -16.29
CA LEU A 240 5.88 -12.21 -15.34
C LEU A 240 6.16 -12.97 -14.04
N GLU A 241 5.23 -13.82 -13.59
CA GLU A 241 5.40 -14.66 -12.40
C GLU A 241 6.37 -15.84 -12.62
N THR A 242 6.30 -16.49 -13.77
CA THR A 242 6.95 -17.80 -13.98
C THR A 242 8.27 -17.73 -14.77
N THR A 243 8.59 -16.58 -15.35
CA THR A 243 9.80 -16.41 -16.16
C THR A 243 10.92 -15.76 -15.32
N ASP A 244 11.87 -16.57 -14.86
CA ASP A 244 13.01 -16.11 -14.03
C ASP A 244 13.89 -15.03 -14.68
N GLY A 245 13.88 -14.93 -16.01
CA GLY A 245 14.67 -13.95 -16.76
C GLY A 245 14.09 -12.53 -16.76
N LEU A 246 12.82 -12.35 -16.36
CA LEU A 246 12.18 -11.04 -16.34
C LEU A 246 12.51 -10.32 -15.02
N ARG A 247 13.41 -9.33 -15.10
CA ARG A 247 13.73 -8.45 -13.96
C ARG A 247 12.61 -7.43 -13.78
N VAL A 248 11.63 -7.83 -13.00
CA VAL A 248 10.53 -6.96 -12.54
C VAL A 248 10.83 -6.39 -11.15
N GLY A 249 10.27 -5.23 -10.85
CA GLY A 249 10.35 -4.58 -9.53
C GLY A 249 9.75 -5.46 -8.42
N ARG A 250 10.20 -5.26 -7.19
CA ARG A 250 9.72 -5.99 -6.00
C ARG A 250 8.23 -5.80 -5.79
N LYS A 251 7.69 -4.61 -6.05
CA LYS A 251 6.24 -4.35 -5.95
C LYS A 251 5.46 -5.20 -6.94
N THR A 252 5.86 -5.26 -8.21
CA THR A 252 5.24 -6.15 -9.20
C THR A 252 5.32 -7.61 -8.78
N LYS A 253 6.47 -8.09 -8.28
CA LYS A 253 6.62 -9.46 -7.74
C LYS A 253 5.73 -9.75 -6.53
N GLN A 254 5.39 -8.73 -5.75
CA GLN A 254 4.50 -8.86 -4.60
C GLN A 254 3.03 -8.94 -5.03
N LEU A 255 2.63 -8.12 -6.01
CA LEU A 255 1.22 -7.97 -6.39
C LEU A 255 0.72 -9.07 -7.35
N ILE A 256 1.57 -9.62 -8.21
CA ILE A 256 1.14 -10.68 -9.14
C ILE A 256 0.63 -11.93 -8.40
N PRO A 257 1.33 -12.48 -7.39
CA PRO A 257 0.80 -13.59 -6.60
C PRO A 257 -0.54 -13.28 -5.94
N GLU A 258 -0.69 -12.09 -5.36
CA GLU A 258 -1.95 -11.65 -4.74
C GLU A 258 -3.10 -11.67 -5.77
N ILE A 259 -2.86 -11.13 -6.98
CA ILE A 259 -3.85 -11.12 -8.06
C ILE A 259 -4.22 -12.54 -8.47
N LEU A 260 -3.21 -13.38 -8.75
CA LEU A 260 -3.44 -14.75 -9.21
C LEU A 260 -4.18 -15.58 -8.16
N LEU A 261 -3.82 -15.46 -6.88
CA LEU A 261 -4.49 -16.20 -5.80
C LEU A 261 -5.93 -15.71 -5.57
N ASN A 262 -6.20 -14.42 -5.74
CA ASN A 262 -7.57 -13.89 -5.68
C ASN A 262 -8.47 -14.32 -6.85
N LEU A 263 -7.93 -14.96 -7.90
CA LEU A 263 -8.76 -15.65 -8.91
C LEU A 263 -9.41 -16.93 -8.37
N SER A 264 -9.04 -17.38 -7.17
CA SER A 264 -9.66 -18.51 -6.47
C SER A 264 -11.17 -18.35 -6.37
N GLY A 265 -11.91 -19.38 -6.78
CA GLY A 265 -13.38 -19.39 -6.80
C GLY A 265 -14.02 -18.67 -8.00
N THR A 266 -13.23 -18.06 -8.89
CA THR A 266 -13.73 -17.40 -10.11
C THR A 266 -13.72 -18.35 -11.32
N ILE A 267 -14.44 -17.99 -12.39
CA ILE A 267 -14.39 -18.70 -13.69
C ILE A 267 -13.03 -18.63 -14.39
N PHE A 268 -12.10 -17.81 -13.89
CA PHE A 268 -10.78 -17.61 -14.48
C PHE A 268 -9.72 -18.55 -13.91
N ALA A 269 -9.98 -19.16 -12.75
CA ALA A 269 -9.03 -20.01 -12.03
C ALA A 269 -8.48 -21.17 -12.90
N GLU A 270 -9.36 -21.84 -13.66
CA GLU A 270 -8.98 -22.97 -14.52
C GLU A 270 -8.04 -22.56 -15.66
N GLU A 271 -8.26 -21.39 -16.27
CA GLU A 271 -7.37 -20.91 -17.32
C GLU A 271 -6.02 -20.47 -16.74
N ALA A 272 -6.04 -19.75 -15.61
CA ALA A 272 -4.84 -19.32 -14.92
C ALA A 272 -3.94 -20.52 -14.57
N ILE A 273 -4.52 -21.61 -14.06
CA ILE A 273 -3.73 -22.80 -13.72
C ILE A 273 -3.18 -23.53 -14.94
N GLN A 274 -3.93 -23.58 -16.06
CA GLN A 274 -3.42 -24.17 -17.31
C GLN A 274 -2.22 -23.36 -17.84
N LEU A 275 -2.29 -22.03 -17.78
CA LEU A 275 -1.19 -21.15 -18.16
C LEU A 275 0.01 -21.31 -17.22
N ILE A 276 -0.21 -21.39 -15.91
CA ILE A 276 0.88 -21.62 -14.93
C ILE A 276 1.57 -22.95 -15.24
N LYS A 277 0.82 -24.04 -15.46
CA LYS A 277 1.38 -25.35 -15.85
C LYS A 277 2.17 -25.29 -17.16
N TYR A 278 1.74 -24.45 -18.10
CA TYR A 278 2.39 -24.30 -19.40
C TYR A 278 3.71 -23.52 -19.33
N TYR A 279 3.75 -22.42 -18.56
CA TYR A 279 4.93 -21.53 -18.51
C TYR A 279 5.91 -21.87 -17.38
N ALA A 280 5.47 -22.53 -16.32
CA ALA A 280 6.35 -22.88 -15.21
C ALA A 280 7.44 -23.86 -15.61
N SER A 281 8.71 -23.52 -15.31
CA SER A 281 9.83 -24.44 -15.45
C SER A 281 9.77 -25.55 -14.40
N PRO A 282 10.04 -26.83 -14.74
CA PRO A 282 10.08 -27.94 -13.77
C PRO A 282 11.13 -27.79 -12.67
N ILE A 283 12.10 -26.89 -12.84
CA ILE A 283 13.34 -26.84 -12.06
C ILE A 283 13.29 -25.79 -10.92
N ASN A 284 12.48 -24.72 -11.04
CA ASN A 284 12.78 -23.49 -10.28
C ASN A 284 11.75 -22.99 -9.26
N ASP A 285 10.52 -23.51 -9.16
CA ASP A 285 9.63 -23.01 -8.09
C ASP A 285 8.49 -23.97 -7.69
N SER A 286 8.83 -25.22 -7.34
CA SER A 286 7.84 -26.24 -6.95
C SER A 286 6.87 -25.74 -5.87
N ASN A 287 7.32 -24.95 -4.90
CA ASN A 287 6.48 -24.48 -3.80
C ASN A 287 5.49 -23.39 -4.25
N ARG A 288 5.92 -22.35 -4.97
CA ARG A 288 4.98 -21.30 -5.43
C ARG A 288 3.95 -21.85 -6.41
N ILE A 289 4.36 -22.74 -7.31
CA ILE A 289 3.43 -23.40 -8.22
C ILE A 289 2.43 -24.25 -7.41
N LEU A 290 2.86 -24.96 -6.37
CA LEU A 290 1.96 -25.70 -5.48
C LEU A 290 0.95 -24.79 -4.78
N ILE A 291 1.34 -23.58 -4.32
CA ILE A 291 0.41 -22.57 -3.77
C ILE A 291 -0.70 -22.26 -4.77
N TYR A 292 -0.35 -21.91 -6.01
CA TYR A 292 -1.34 -21.61 -7.04
C TYR A 292 -2.22 -22.82 -7.35
N ARG A 293 -1.64 -24.02 -7.41
CA ARG A 293 -2.40 -25.25 -7.68
C ARG A 293 -3.45 -25.52 -6.61
N LEU A 294 -3.11 -25.33 -5.34
CA LEU A 294 -4.07 -25.44 -4.25
C LEU A 294 -5.14 -24.35 -4.31
N ALA A 295 -4.74 -23.08 -4.46
CA ALA A 295 -5.68 -21.97 -4.42
C ALA A 295 -6.66 -21.97 -5.61
N LEU A 296 -6.21 -22.41 -6.78
CA LEU A 296 -6.99 -22.34 -8.02
C LEU A 296 -7.79 -23.62 -8.33
N GLY A 297 -7.66 -24.67 -7.52
CA GLY A 297 -8.57 -25.83 -7.58
C GLY A 297 -7.99 -27.15 -8.10
N ASP A 298 -6.68 -27.25 -8.35
CA ASP A 298 -6.00 -28.48 -8.81
C ASP A 298 -5.57 -29.37 -7.64
N HIS A 299 -6.53 -29.71 -6.78
CA HIS A 299 -6.29 -30.28 -5.47
C HIS A 299 -5.65 -31.68 -5.51
N GLN A 300 -6.09 -32.58 -6.41
CA GLN A 300 -5.77 -34.00 -6.28
C GLN A 300 -4.26 -34.31 -6.28
N GLU A 301 -3.52 -33.68 -7.18
CA GLU A 301 -2.07 -33.87 -7.27
C GLU A 301 -1.31 -32.90 -6.33
N ALA A 302 -1.78 -31.66 -6.18
CA ALA A 302 -1.14 -30.67 -5.31
C ALA A 302 -1.18 -31.06 -3.83
N VAL A 303 -2.32 -31.60 -3.37
CA VAL A 303 -2.51 -32.10 -2.00
C VAL A 303 -1.53 -33.24 -1.72
N THR A 304 -1.45 -34.23 -2.62
CA THR A 304 -0.51 -35.35 -2.51
C THR A 304 0.95 -34.87 -2.40
N ASN A 305 1.34 -33.89 -3.21
CA ASN A 305 2.69 -33.33 -3.17
C ASN A 305 3.02 -32.63 -1.83
N ILE A 306 2.05 -31.93 -1.25
CA ILE A 306 2.21 -31.28 0.06
C ILE A 306 2.34 -32.29 1.18
N PHE A 307 1.52 -33.34 1.19
CA PHE A 307 1.65 -34.41 2.19
C PHE A 307 3.03 -35.06 2.14
N ASN A 308 3.59 -35.26 0.94
CA ASN A 308 4.95 -35.76 0.78
C ASN A 308 6.02 -34.79 1.32
N LEU A 309 5.84 -33.48 1.12
CA LEU A 309 6.75 -32.45 1.64
C LEU A 309 6.65 -32.31 3.17
N LEU A 310 5.44 -32.35 3.74
CA LEU A 310 5.23 -32.32 5.19
C LEU A 310 5.81 -33.58 5.88
N LYS A 311 5.81 -34.74 5.22
CA LYS A 311 6.48 -35.95 5.74
C LYS A 311 8.01 -35.82 5.74
N ASN A 312 8.57 -34.85 5.05
CA ASN A 312 10.01 -34.59 5.02
C ASN A 312 10.39 -33.50 6.02
N LYS A 313 11.09 -33.89 7.10
CA LYS A 313 11.56 -32.97 8.16
C LYS A 313 12.34 -31.76 7.64
N TYR A 314 13.03 -31.88 6.50
CA TYR A 314 13.80 -30.79 5.93
C TYR A 314 12.92 -29.69 5.32
N PHE A 315 11.75 -30.04 4.77
CA PHE A 315 10.85 -29.11 4.11
C PHE A 315 9.61 -28.74 4.93
N PHE A 316 9.47 -29.31 6.14
CA PHE A 316 8.28 -29.18 6.98
C PHE A 316 7.89 -27.72 7.26
N GLU A 317 8.77 -26.93 7.87
CA GLU A 317 8.53 -25.52 8.20
C GLU A 317 8.21 -24.65 6.96
N GLN A 318 8.95 -24.87 5.87
CA GLN A 318 8.71 -24.15 4.62
C GLN A 318 7.31 -24.48 4.05
N THR A 319 6.89 -25.75 4.16
CA THR A 319 5.60 -26.22 3.68
C THR A 319 4.45 -25.72 4.55
N LEU A 320 4.67 -25.56 5.87
CA LEU A 320 3.70 -24.93 6.77
C LEU A 320 3.49 -23.45 6.45
N ASN A 321 4.57 -22.69 6.25
CA ASN A 321 4.47 -21.29 5.85
C ASN A 321 3.75 -21.12 4.49
N MET A 322 4.00 -22.05 3.58
CA MET A 322 3.29 -22.13 2.30
C MET A 322 1.78 -22.34 2.50
N LEU A 323 1.39 -23.31 3.34
CA LEU A 323 -0.01 -23.58 3.66
C LEU A 323 -0.68 -22.33 4.25
N ASN A 324 -0.08 -21.71 5.27
CA ASN A 324 -0.58 -20.47 5.91
C ASN A 324 -0.85 -19.32 4.91
N THR A 325 -0.10 -19.28 3.81
CA THR A 325 -0.33 -18.30 2.74
C THR A 325 -1.61 -18.62 1.96
N VAL A 326 -1.84 -19.90 1.64
CA VAL A 326 -3.00 -20.36 0.85
C VAL A 326 -4.29 -20.29 1.68
N VAL A 327 -4.22 -20.45 3.01
CA VAL A 327 -5.36 -20.44 3.99
C VAL A 327 -6.37 -19.33 3.72
N LYS A 328 -5.89 -18.17 3.30
CA LYS A 328 -6.69 -16.96 3.11
C LYS A 328 -7.63 -17.04 1.90
N TYR A 329 -7.51 -18.07 1.06
CA TYR A 329 -8.24 -18.18 -0.20
C TYR A 329 -9.30 -19.29 -0.16
N SER A 330 -10.49 -18.96 -0.67
CA SER A 330 -11.74 -19.69 -0.44
C SER A 330 -11.86 -21.11 -1.04
N ASN A 331 -10.85 -21.56 -1.79
CA ASN A 331 -10.82 -22.89 -2.40
C ASN A 331 -9.98 -23.91 -1.63
N ILE A 332 -9.38 -23.58 -0.47
CA ILE A 332 -8.85 -24.67 0.35
C ILE A 332 -10.02 -25.55 0.76
N SER A 333 -10.02 -26.76 0.21
CA SER A 333 -11.10 -27.71 0.41
C SER A 333 -11.17 -28.12 1.88
N ASP A 334 -12.38 -28.28 2.40
CA ASP A 334 -12.65 -29.04 3.63
C ASP A 334 -11.93 -30.40 3.61
N PHE A 335 -11.70 -30.94 2.41
CA PHE A 335 -10.92 -32.14 2.16
C PHE A 335 -9.43 -32.01 2.56
N LEU A 336 -8.73 -30.91 2.23
CA LEU A 336 -7.35 -30.70 2.68
C LEU A 336 -7.29 -30.58 4.21
N ILE A 337 -8.24 -29.84 4.81
CA ILE A 337 -8.33 -29.67 6.26
C ILE A 337 -8.57 -31.03 6.94
N GLN A 338 -9.55 -31.80 6.47
CA GLN A 338 -9.84 -33.15 6.97
C GLN A 338 -8.65 -34.10 6.85
N GLN A 339 -7.94 -34.06 5.72
CA GLN A 339 -6.75 -34.88 5.51
C GLN A 339 -5.60 -34.49 6.45
N LEU A 340 -5.34 -33.18 6.64
CA LEU A 340 -4.31 -32.69 7.56
C LEU A 340 -4.59 -33.13 9.00
N CYS A 341 -5.85 -33.01 9.46
CA CYS A 341 -6.27 -33.47 10.78
C CYS A 341 -6.08 -34.99 10.96
N SER A 342 -6.28 -35.78 9.89
CA SER A 342 -6.19 -37.24 9.97
C SER A 342 -4.75 -37.78 9.96
N GLU A 343 -3.85 -37.18 9.18
CA GLU A 343 -2.48 -37.70 8.98
C GLU A 343 -1.45 -37.11 9.95
N PHE A 344 -1.68 -35.92 10.48
CA PHE A 344 -0.72 -35.20 11.33
C PHE A 344 -1.26 -34.83 12.71
N HIS A 345 -2.17 -35.65 13.22
CA HIS A 345 -2.66 -35.54 14.59
C HIS A 345 -1.49 -35.63 15.58
N GLY A 346 -1.16 -34.53 16.26
CA GLY A 346 -0.04 -34.45 17.22
C GLY A 346 0.91 -33.28 16.97
N GLU A 347 0.97 -32.75 15.75
CA GLU A 347 2.02 -31.82 15.32
C GLU A 347 1.68 -30.36 15.66
N LEU A 348 2.45 -29.74 16.56
CA LEU A 348 2.25 -28.36 17.04
C LEU A 348 2.19 -27.32 15.91
N GLY A 349 3.08 -27.42 14.92
CA GLY A 349 3.09 -26.51 13.76
C GLY A 349 1.84 -26.61 12.89
N ILE A 350 1.24 -27.80 12.81
CA ILE A 350 0.00 -28.04 12.07
C ILE A 350 -1.21 -27.57 12.91
N ALA A 351 -1.19 -27.80 14.23
CA ALA A 351 -2.21 -27.25 15.13
C ALA A 351 -2.26 -25.71 15.08
N LYS A 352 -1.09 -25.03 15.08
CA LYS A 352 -0.99 -23.58 14.88
C LYS A 352 -1.58 -23.14 13.53
N GLY A 353 -1.24 -23.84 12.44
CA GLY A 353 -1.78 -23.56 11.10
C GLY A 353 -3.30 -23.80 10.98
N LEU A 354 -3.82 -24.86 11.61
CA LEU A 354 -5.26 -25.16 11.67
C LEU A 354 -6.04 -24.13 12.49
N ARG A 355 -5.47 -23.62 13.59
CA ARG A 355 -6.05 -22.49 14.34
C ARG A 355 -6.15 -21.23 13.46
N GLN A 356 -5.11 -20.94 12.67
CA GLN A 356 -5.11 -19.82 11.73
C GLN A 356 -6.12 -20.01 10.57
N LEU A 357 -6.45 -21.25 10.23
CA LEU A 357 -7.55 -21.63 9.33
C LEU A 357 -8.95 -21.41 9.94
N GLY A 358 -9.05 -20.97 11.20
CA GLY A 358 -10.31 -20.81 11.91
C GLY A 358 -10.92 -22.13 12.38
N TYR A 359 -10.14 -23.22 12.37
CA TYR A 359 -10.57 -24.50 12.90
C TYR A 359 -10.32 -24.56 14.41
N HIS A 360 -11.38 -24.78 15.17
CA HIS A 360 -11.36 -24.90 16.62
C HIS A 360 -11.88 -26.27 17.03
N ASP A 361 -11.05 -27.03 17.71
CA ASP A 361 -11.39 -28.34 18.29
C ASP A 361 -10.54 -28.56 19.54
N GLU A 362 -11.06 -29.38 20.47
CA GLU A 362 -10.49 -29.67 21.78
C GLU A 362 -9.00 -30.07 21.67
N TYR A 363 -8.64 -30.79 20.61
CA TYR A 363 -7.26 -31.20 20.33
C TYR A 363 -6.34 -30.04 19.90
N VAL A 364 -6.79 -29.16 19.00
CA VAL A 364 -6.00 -27.99 18.54
C VAL A 364 -5.80 -27.04 19.71
N ASP A 365 -6.86 -26.79 20.48
CA ASP A 365 -6.80 -25.89 21.63
C ASP A 365 -5.92 -26.47 22.76
N LEU A 366 -5.95 -27.78 23.03
CA LEU A 366 -5.05 -28.43 24.01
C LEU A 366 -3.58 -28.45 23.59
N THR A 367 -3.28 -28.64 22.30
CA THR A 367 -1.90 -28.66 21.79
C THR A 367 -1.21 -27.29 21.89
N LEU A 368 -2.00 -26.21 21.90
CA LEU A 368 -1.52 -24.82 21.95
C LEU A 368 -1.34 -24.28 23.38
N ILE A 369 -1.92 -24.93 24.39
CA ILE A 369 -1.83 -24.49 25.80
C ILE A 369 -0.43 -24.68 26.40
N ASP A 370 0.36 -25.65 25.92
CA ASP A 370 1.71 -25.93 26.44
C ASP A 370 2.79 -24.94 25.93
N ASP A 371 2.54 -24.22 24.83
CA ASP A 371 3.52 -23.33 24.18
C ASP A 371 3.42 -21.87 24.67
N ASP A 372 2.23 -21.45 25.13
CA ASP A 372 1.98 -20.10 25.69
C ASP A 372 2.81 -19.83 26.97
N TYR A 373 3.36 -20.86 27.62
CA TYR A 373 4.19 -20.72 28.83
C TYR A 373 5.66 -20.35 28.55
N ASP A 374 6.24 -20.76 27.43
CA ASP A 374 7.65 -20.46 27.07
C ASP A 374 7.80 -19.12 26.31
N GLU A 375 6.76 -18.69 25.59
CA GLU A 375 6.72 -17.38 24.91
C GLU A 375 6.60 -16.23 25.94
N TYR A 376 5.77 -16.40 26.97
CA TYR A 376 5.54 -15.42 28.05
C TYR A 376 6.80 -15.06 28.86
N TRP A 377 7.73 -16.01 29.07
CA TRP A 377 8.99 -15.75 29.80
C TRP A 377 10.08 -15.11 28.93
N ASN A 378 10.09 -15.39 27.62
CA ASN A 378 10.98 -14.71 26.67
C ASN A 378 10.53 -13.27 26.44
N ASP A 379 9.22 -13.01 26.39
CA ASP A 379 8.66 -11.66 26.23
C ASP A 379 8.95 -10.77 27.43
N MET A 380 8.79 -11.24 28.68
CA MET A 380 9.13 -10.42 29.86
C MET A 380 10.63 -10.09 29.95
N ALA A 381 11.52 -11.00 29.54
CA ALA A 381 12.96 -10.76 29.52
C ALA A 381 13.35 -9.80 28.40
N TYR A 382 12.70 -9.90 27.24
CA TYR A 382 12.85 -8.99 26.12
C TYR A 382 12.31 -7.59 26.44
N GLU A 383 11.11 -7.49 27.02
CA GLU A 383 10.51 -6.23 27.47
C GLU A 383 11.37 -5.52 28.52
N ALA A 384 11.93 -6.25 29.49
CA ALA A 384 12.84 -5.68 30.48
C ALA A 384 14.16 -5.17 29.88
N HIS A 385 14.69 -5.87 28.87
CA HIS A 385 15.87 -5.43 28.13
C HIS A 385 15.57 -4.17 27.29
N LEU A 386 14.45 -4.17 26.55
CA LEU A 386 14.00 -3.05 25.73
C LEU A 386 13.74 -1.80 26.58
N GLN A 387 13.13 -1.98 27.75
CA GLN A 387 12.90 -0.90 28.70
C GLN A 387 14.21 -0.28 29.20
N GLY A 388 15.23 -1.12 29.44
CA GLY A 388 16.57 -0.66 29.80
C GLY A 388 17.23 0.17 28.69
N GLU A 389 17.13 -0.27 27.43
CA GLU A 389 17.65 0.49 26.28
C GLU A 389 16.92 1.82 26.08
N ILE A 390 15.60 1.86 26.29
CA ILE A 390 14.80 3.09 26.21
C ILE A 390 15.23 4.10 27.28
N GLU A 391 15.44 3.65 28.52
CA GLU A 391 15.88 4.50 29.63
C GLU A 391 17.29 5.06 29.40
N GLU A 392 18.19 4.24 28.87
CA GLU A 392 19.54 4.66 28.49
C GLU A 392 19.51 5.70 27.37
N ALA A 393 18.75 5.45 26.30
CA ALA A 393 18.55 6.39 25.22
C ALA A 393 17.97 7.72 25.74
N ALA A 394 16.90 7.68 26.55
CA ALA A 394 16.28 8.88 27.12
C ALA A 394 17.26 9.71 27.98
N SER A 395 18.13 9.04 28.74
CA SER A 395 19.21 9.68 29.51
C SER A 395 20.23 10.38 28.61
N ILE A 396 20.61 9.75 27.49
CA ILE A 396 21.52 10.33 26.49
C ILE A 396 20.88 11.56 25.83
N TYR A 397 19.65 11.45 25.33
CA TYR A 397 18.93 12.56 24.70
C TYR A 397 18.74 13.74 25.67
N SER A 398 18.46 13.49 26.95
CA SER A 398 18.36 14.54 27.98
C SER A 398 19.67 15.32 28.20
N LYS A 399 20.82 14.62 28.19
CA LYS A 399 22.14 15.27 28.27
C LYS A 399 22.42 16.15 27.06
N ILE A 400 22.03 15.69 25.86
CA ILE A 400 22.18 16.44 24.61
C ILE A 400 21.30 17.69 24.63
N GLU A 401 20.03 17.58 25.04
CA GLU A 401 19.12 18.72 25.19
C GLU A 401 19.64 19.77 26.17
N THR A 402 20.25 19.31 27.27
CA THR A 402 20.89 20.22 28.23
C THR A 402 22.03 21.00 27.57
N LEU A 403 22.92 20.34 26.83
CA LEU A 403 24.01 20.99 26.09
C LEU A 403 23.49 21.93 24.99
N LEU A 404 22.41 21.57 24.30
CA LEU A 404 21.77 22.42 23.30
C LEU A 404 21.17 23.68 23.94
N SER A 405 20.61 23.58 25.14
CA SER A 405 20.10 24.74 25.89
C SER A 405 21.21 25.71 26.32
N GLU A 406 22.42 25.20 26.56
CA GLU A 406 23.60 25.98 26.95
C GLU A 406 24.21 26.79 25.79
N LEU A 407 23.79 26.55 24.54
CA LEU A 407 24.25 27.29 23.36
C LEU A 407 24.05 28.81 23.49
N ARG A 408 23.05 29.26 24.26
CA ARG A 408 22.80 30.70 24.50
C ARG A 408 23.87 31.37 25.38
N ASN A 409 24.58 30.60 26.22
CA ASN A 409 25.44 31.12 27.29
C ASN A 409 26.92 30.74 27.14
N ASN A 410 27.25 29.61 26.48
CA ASN A 410 28.62 29.14 26.28
C ASN A 410 28.75 28.37 24.95
N SER A 411 28.44 29.06 23.84
CA SER A 411 28.21 28.45 22.53
C SER A 411 29.38 27.61 22.01
N GLU A 412 30.63 28.07 22.15
CA GLU A 412 31.79 27.36 21.59
C GLU A 412 32.06 26.03 22.30
N ALA A 413 32.14 26.04 23.63
CA ALA A 413 32.43 24.82 24.39
C ALA A 413 31.30 23.77 24.28
N ALA A 414 30.04 24.22 24.20
CA ALA A 414 28.89 23.34 23.99
C ALA A 414 28.89 22.73 22.59
N ILE A 415 29.18 23.53 21.54
CA ILE A 415 29.32 23.03 20.16
C ILE A 415 30.46 22.01 20.07
N ASP A 416 31.64 22.33 20.60
CA ASP A 416 32.79 21.42 20.57
C ASP A 416 32.49 20.09 21.27
N LYS A 417 31.73 20.14 22.37
CA LYS A 417 31.31 18.94 23.11
C LYS A 417 30.29 18.11 22.34
N LEU A 418 29.30 18.75 21.71
CA LEU A 418 28.32 18.07 20.85
C LEU A 418 29.02 17.38 19.65
N LEU A 419 29.94 18.08 19.00
CA LEU A 419 30.69 17.55 17.85
C LEU A 419 31.63 16.41 18.20
N ARG A 420 32.27 16.45 19.39
CA ARG A 420 33.25 15.45 19.80
C ARG A 420 32.60 14.23 20.45
N ASP A 421 31.64 14.45 21.35
CA ASP A 421 31.13 13.39 22.23
C ASP A 421 29.85 12.74 21.70
N TRP A 422 29.09 13.41 20.81
CA TRP A 422 27.74 12.96 20.43
C TRP A 422 27.48 12.86 18.93
N LEU A 423 28.13 13.68 18.09
CA LEU A 423 27.88 13.65 16.65
C LEU A 423 28.29 12.31 16.01
N ASP A 424 29.36 11.67 16.51
CA ASP A 424 29.85 10.39 16.01
C ASP A 424 29.47 9.22 16.95
N TYR A 425 28.42 9.39 17.77
CA TYR A 425 27.97 8.36 18.70
C TYR A 425 27.26 7.22 17.94
N GLU A 426 27.75 5.99 18.10
CA GLU A 426 27.37 4.83 17.26
C GLU A 426 25.99 4.25 17.59
N ASP A 427 25.48 4.46 18.80
CA ASP A 427 24.23 3.84 19.27
C ASP A 427 23.02 4.79 19.26
N TYR A 428 21.82 4.19 19.16
CA TYR A 428 20.52 4.84 19.35
C TYR A 428 20.17 6.01 18.41
N GLY A 429 20.85 6.14 17.25
CA GLY A 429 20.57 7.21 16.28
C GLY A 429 20.97 8.62 16.76
N VAL A 430 21.81 8.70 17.80
CA VAL A 430 22.20 9.96 18.45
C VAL A 430 22.92 10.91 17.50
N GLY A 431 23.82 10.39 16.65
CA GLY A 431 24.55 11.21 15.70
C GLY A 431 23.66 11.95 14.70
N GLU A 432 22.64 11.28 14.16
CA GLU A 432 21.65 11.89 13.27
C GLU A 432 20.83 12.97 13.99
N TYR A 433 20.41 12.70 15.23
CA TYR A 433 19.71 13.68 16.05
C TYR A 433 20.53 14.95 16.29
N VAL A 434 21.79 14.78 16.70
CA VAL A 434 22.72 15.88 16.96
C VAL A 434 23.00 16.67 15.69
N ALA A 435 23.23 15.98 14.56
CA ALA A 435 23.44 16.60 13.25
C ALA A 435 22.28 17.52 12.88
N LYS A 436 21.05 17.04 13.01
CA LYS A 436 19.83 17.82 12.75
C LYS A 436 19.72 19.03 13.68
N LYS A 437 19.95 18.86 14.99
CA LYS A 437 19.86 19.94 15.97
C LYS A 437 20.92 21.02 15.77
N LEU A 438 22.14 20.64 15.42
CA LEU A 438 23.20 21.59 15.06
C LEU A 438 22.83 22.35 13.78
N GLY A 439 22.26 21.67 12.77
CA GLY A 439 21.74 22.29 11.56
C GLY A 439 20.67 23.34 11.84
N GLU A 440 19.63 23.00 12.62
CA GLU A 440 18.57 23.93 13.02
C GLU A 440 19.13 25.18 13.76
N ALA A 441 20.13 24.96 14.61
CA ALA A 441 20.78 26.01 15.40
C ALA A 441 21.73 26.92 14.59
N SER A 442 22.15 26.50 13.39
CA SER A 442 23.10 27.25 12.55
C SER A 442 22.63 28.64 12.14
N SER A 443 21.31 28.82 12.03
CA SER A 443 20.67 30.13 11.79
C SER A 443 21.06 31.19 12.83
N THR A 444 21.34 30.74 14.06
CA THR A 444 21.67 31.59 15.20
C THR A 444 23.17 31.60 15.50
N TYR A 445 23.85 30.47 15.30
CA TYR A 445 25.24 30.29 15.69
C TYR A 445 26.12 29.95 14.50
N ARG A 446 26.67 30.99 13.86
CA ARG A 446 27.55 30.88 12.70
C ARG A 446 28.80 30.02 12.96
N LEU A 447 29.23 29.91 14.21
CA LEU A 447 30.36 29.09 14.62
C LEU A 447 30.16 27.60 14.30
N ILE A 448 28.92 27.12 14.23
CA ILE A 448 28.60 25.72 13.88
C ILE A 448 29.13 25.40 12.49
N GLU A 449 28.94 26.30 11.51
CA GLU A 449 29.45 26.11 10.15
C GLU A 449 30.98 25.98 10.12
N LEU A 450 31.68 26.85 10.83
CA LEU A 450 33.14 26.84 10.90
C LEU A 450 33.65 25.54 11.53
N LYS A 451 33.08 25.13 12.67
CA LYS A 451 33.50 23.92 13.38
C LYS A 451 33.18 22.63 12.63
N LEU A 452 32.06 22.58 11.89
CA LEU A 452 31.75 21.45 11.01
C LEU A 452 32.74 21.36 9.84
N LEU A 453 33.13 22.49 9.24
CA LEU A 453 34.16 22.53 8.20
C LEU A 453 35.54 22.11 8.72
N GLU A 454 35.94 22.58 9.90
CA GLU A 454 37.19 22.15 10.56
C GLU A 454 37.20 20.64 10.80
N LYS A 455 36.10 20.10 11.37
CA LYS A 455 35.97 18.66 11.62
C LYS A 455 36.04 17.83 10.34
N LEU A 456 35.52 18.37 9.23
CA LEU A 456 35.58 17.74 7.91
C LEU A 456 37.02 17.68 7.36
N GLN A 457 37.91 18.60 7.74
CA GLN A 457 39.30 18.61 7.28
C GLN A 457 40.20 17.63 8.07
N ASP A 458 39.82 17.28 9.30
CA ASP A 458 40.69 16.59 10.26
C ASP A 458 40.52 15.06 10.34
N LYS A 459 39.57 14.44 9.61
CA LYS A 459 39.09 13.08 9.91
C LYS A 459 39.22 12.02 8.80
N SER A 460 39.08 10.75 9.22
CA SER A 460 39.21 9.53 8.40
C SER A 460 37.84 8.95 7.97
N PHE A 461 37.86 8.10 6.93
CA PHE A 461 36.76 7.47 6.17
C PHE A 461 35.39 7.25 6.87
N TRP A 462 35.34 6.86 8.15
CA TRP A 462 34.08 6.50 8.84
C TRP A 462 33.40 7.68 9.59
N GLU A 463 34.08 8.79 9.77
CA GLU A 463 33.61 9.89 10.65
C GLU A 463 32.96 11.05 9.88
N TYR A 464 32.81 10.91 8.56
CA TYR A 464 32.27 11.93 7.68
C TYR A 464 30.73 11.94 7.64
N GLY A 465 30.08 10.79 7.86
CA GLY A 465 28.64 10.62 7.60
C GLY A 465 27.78 11.64 8.35
N ASN A 466 27.89 11.70 9.67
CA ASN A 466 27.09 12.60 10.51
C ASN A 466 27.51 14.06 10.35
N THR A 467 28.80 14.34 10.06
CA THR A 467 29.29 15.68 9.77
C THR A 467 28.68 16.23 8.47
N ILE A 468 28.70 15.45 7.39
CA ILE A 468 28.08 15.82 6.11
C ILE A 468 26.56 15.94 6.25
N LEU A 469 25.93 15.05 7.01
CA LEU A 469 24.51 15.14 7.32
C LEU A 469 24.16 16.44 8.04
N ALA A 470 24.98 16.86 9.02
CA ALA A 470 24.80 18.12 9.74
C ALA A 470 24.90 19.33 8.80
N LEU A 471 25.83 19.30 7.84
CA LEU A 471 25.93 20.33 6.80
C LEU A 471 24.66 20.41 5.93
N GLY A 472 24.00 19.27 5.66
CA GLY A 472 22.74 19.20 4.93
C GLY A 472 21.55 19.84 5.67
N TYR A 473 21.61 19.94 7.00
CA TYR A 473 20.54 20.55 7.82
C TYR A 473 20.76 22.04 8.11
N LEU A 474 21.82 22.65 7.57
CA LEU A 474 22.11 24.07 7.80
C LEU A 474 21.03 24.97 7.20
N ILE A 475 20.72 26.05 7.92
CA ILE A 475 19.79 27.08 7.46
C ILE A 475 20.61 28.20 6.81
N ASN A 476 20.46 28.38 5.49
CA ASN A 476 21.23 29.32 4.67
C ASN A 476 22.76 29.08 4.73
N PRO A 477 23.25 27.91 4.26
CA PRO A 477 24.68 27.60 4.27
C PRO A 477 25.51 28.60 3.46
N SER A 478 26.77 28.81 3.85
CA SER A 478 27.71 29.61 3.04
C SER A 478 28.00 29.00 1.67
N GLN A 479 28.44 29.84 0.74
CA GLN A 479 29.01 29.39 -0.53
C GLN A 479 30.19 28.42 -0.31
N ASP A 480 31.02 28.65 0.70
CA ASP A 480 32.14 27.75 1.02
C ASP A 480 31.68 26.32 1.37
N ILE A 481 30.56 26.19 2.08
CA ILE A 481 29.97 24.87 2.40
C ILE A 481 29.41 24.22 1.15
N ILE A 482 28.68 24.98 0.34
CA ILE A 482 28.13 24.50 -0.92
C ILE A 482 29.25 24.00 -1.83
N ASP A 483 30.31 24.79 -1.99
CA ASP A 483 31.47 24.45 -2.82
C ASP A 483 32.20 23.22 -2.26
N THR A 484 32.29 23.10 -0.94
CA THR A 484 32.84 21.91 -0.26
C THR A 484 32.01 20.66 -0.55
N LEU A 485 30.68 20.72 -0.38
CA LEU A 485 29.78 19.60 -0.66
C LEU A 485 29.79 19.20 -2.14
N VAL A 486 29.79 20.17 -3.06
CA VAL A 486 29.90 19.92 -4.50
C VAL A 486 31.26 19.27 -4.83
N SER A 487 32.34 19.74 -4.22
CA SER A 487 33.67 19.15 -4.38
C SER A 487 33.72 17.71 -3.84
N LEU A 488 33.13 17.44 -2.67
CA LEU A 488 33.02 16.09 -2.13
C LEU A 488 32.23 15.17 -3.06
N LEU A 489 31.11 15.66 -3.62
CA LEU A 489 30.30 14.90 -4.55
C LEU A 489 31.07 14.54 -5.84
N GLN A 490 31.83 15.48 -6.39
CA GLN A 490 32.45 15.33 -7.72
C GLN A 490 33.85 14.71 -7.71
N ASN A 491 34.65 15.00 -6.67
CA ASN A 491 36.10 14.77 -6.70
C ASN A 491 36.60 13.80 -5.62
N HIS A 492 35.74 13.35 -4.70
CA HIS A 492 36.16 12.49 -3.60
C HIS A 492 36.38 11.04 -4.07
N GLU A 493 37.43 10.39 -3.55
CA GLU A 493 37.79 9.01 -3.93
C GLU A 493 36.79 7.98 -3.39
N ASP A 494 36.27 8.23 -2.18
CA ASP A 494 35.25 7.38 -1.59
C ASP A 494 33.84 7.75 -2.07
N LYS A 495 33.21 6.80 -2.77
CA LYS A 495 31.86 6.92 -3.30
C LYS A 495 30.79 7.04 -2.20
N ILE A 496 31.02 6.51 -1.00
CA ILE A 496 30.06 6.64 0.12
C ILE A 496 29.97 8.12 0.53
N VAL A 497 31.11 8.79 0.67
CA VAL A 497 31.17 10.23 0.91
C VAL A 497 30.48 11.01 -0.22
N CYS A 498 30.63 10.62 -1.48
CA CYS A 498 29.90 11.24 -2.59
C CYS A 498 28.37 11.13 -2.41
N VAL A 499 27.85 9.94 -2.04
CA VAL A 499 26.40 9.76 -1.79
C VAL A 499 25.93 10.60 -0.61
N SER A 500 26.70 10.66 0.48
CA SER A 500 26.38 11.49 1.64
C SER A 500 26.34 12.98 1.27
N ALA A 501 27.30 13.45 0.47
CA ALA A 501 27.33 14.83 -0.03
C ALA A 501 26.13 15.13 -0.95
N ALA A 502 25.74 14.19 -1.80
CA ALA A 502 24.50 14.30 -2.59
C ALA A 502 23.27 14.41 -1.69
N LYS A 503 23.11 13.54 -0.68
CA LYS A 503 22.00 13.59 0.29
C LYS A 503 21.95 14.94 1.02
N ALA A 504 23.09 15.49 1.43
CA ALA A 504 23.16 16.82 2.03
C ALA A 504 22.73 17.94 1.08
N LEU A 505 23.17 17.91 -0.19
CA LEU A 505 22.74 18.89 -1.20
C LEU A 505 21.25 18.78 -1.55
N ILE A 506 20.69 17.57 -1.55
CA ILE A 506 19.25 17.32 -1.70
C ILE A 506 18.49 17.92 -0.52
N GLN A 507 18.96 17.71 0.70
CA GLN A 507 18.33 18.24 1.91
C GLN A 507 18.31 19.78 1.94
N LEU A 508 19.33 20.41 1.34
CA LEU A 508 19.43 21.86 1.15
C LEU A 508 18.59 22.37 -0.04
N ASP A 509 17.99 21.49 -0.85
CA ASP A 509 17.18 21.79 -2.04
C ASP A 509 17.92 22.62 -3.10
N ILE A 510 19.18 22.25 -3.38
CA ILE A 510 20.05 22.98 -4.31
C ILE A 510 20.76 22.04 -5.32
N TYR A 511 21.15 22.59 -6.46
CA TYR A 511 21.97 21.93 -7.49
C TYR A 511 21.42 20.59 -8.03
N HIS A 512 20.11 20.43 -8.09
CA HIS A 512 19.42 19.18 -8.48
C HIS A 512 19.97 18.49 -9.73
N LYS A 513 20.30 19.25 -10.79
CA LYS A 513 20.87 18.69 -12.03
C LYS A 513 22.26 18.10 -11.84
N ILE A 514 23.11 18.77 -11.06
CA ILE A 514 24.46 18.27 -10.76
C ILE A 514 24.33 17.01 -9.92
N VAL A 515 23.52 17.06 -8.85
CA VAL A 515 23.29 15.91 -7.97
C VAL A 515 22.78 14.70 -8.74
N LEU A 516 21.75 14.88 -9.59
CA LEU A 516 21.24 13.81 -10.45
C LEU A 516 22.34 13.21 -11.33
N SER A 517 23.10 14.05 -12.04
CA SER A 517 24.15 13.58 -12.95
C SER A 517 25.24 12.78 -12.23
N GLN A 518 25.59 13.18 -11.00
CA GLN A 518 26.63 12.50 -10.22
C GLN A 518 26.10 11.20 -9.62
N LEU A 519 24.91 11.20 -9.02
CA LEU A 519 24.29 9.98 -8.48
C LEU A 519 24.16 8.88 -9.54
N LEU A 520 23.76 9.22 -10.78
CA LEU A 520 23.69 8.24 -11.87
C LEU A 520 25.05 7.64 -12.27
N ASN A 521 26.16 8.31 -11.97
CA ASN A 521 27.52 7.82 -12.22
C ASN A 521 28.11 7.02 -11.05
N LEU A 522 27.47 7.02 -9.88
CA LEU A 522 28.00 6.35 -8.69
C LEU A 522 27.70 4.85 -8.66
N PHE A 523 26.75 4.36 -9.46
CA PHE A 523 26.37 2.95 -9.44
C PHE A 523 27.56 2.00 -9.59
N ARG A 524 27.60 0.99 -8.73
CA ARG A 524 28.59 -0.09 -8.76
C ARG A 524 28.04 -1.28 -9.55
N ASN A 525 28.92 -2.07 -10.14
CA ASN A 525 28.51 -3.29 -10.83
C ASN A 525 28.79 -4.50 -9.91
N PRO A 526 27.77 -4.98 -9.16
CA PRO A 526 27.95 -6.10 -8.26
C PRO A 526 28.27 -7.35 -9.09
N ASN A 527 29.23 -8.13 -8.62
CA ASN A 527 29.58 -9.41 -9.20
C ASN A 527 29.28 -10.51 -8.18
N ARG A 528 28.31 -11.38 -8.47
CA ARG A 528 27.89 -12.48 -7.60
C ARG A 528 28.99 -13.46 -7.15
N PHE A 529 30.17 -13.39 -7.75
CA PHE A 529 31.34 -14.19 -7.39
C PHE A 529 32.40 -13.43 -6.60
N ASP A 530 32.15 -12.16 -6.27
CA ASP A 530 33.03 -11.30 -5.48
C ASP A 530 32.53 -11.20 -4.04
N ASP A 531 33.45 -11.09 -3.09
CA ASP A 531 33.17 -10.95 -1.65
C ASP A 531 32.40 -9.65 -1.36
N PHE A 532 32.49 -8.65 -2.25
CA PHE A 532 31.82 -7.36 -2.13
C PHE A 532 30.41 -7.31 -2.75
N TYR A 533 29.88 -8.44 -3.26
CA TYR A 533 28.59 -8.49 -3.96
C TYR A 533 27.44 -7.81 -3.21
N GLU A 534 27.22 -8.22 -1.96
CA GLU A 534 26.14 -7.67 -1.11
C GLU A 534 26.38 -6.20 -0.75
N GLN A 535 27.64 -5.80 -0.59
CA GLN A 535 28.00 -4.42 -0.28
C GLN A 535 27.70 -3.49 -1.47
N ASP A 536 27.96 -3.95 -2.68
CA ASP A 536 27.67 -3.19 -3.90
C ASP A 536 26.16 -3.10 -4.20
N LEU A 537 25.40 -4.17 -3.89
CA LEU A 537 23.94 -4.12 -3.95
C LEU A 537 23.37 -3.12 -2.95
N SER A 538 23.84 -3.17 -1.70
CA SER A 538 23.46 -2.24 -0.64
C SER A 538 23.82 -0.80 -1.01
N PHE A 539 25.04 -0.57 -1.51
CA PHE A 539 25.48 0.74 -1.97
C PHE A 539 24.57 1.29 -3.08
N ASN A 540 24.25 0.49 -4.10
CA ASN A 540 23.34 0.91 -5.17
C ASN A 540 21.96 1.26 -4.62
N SER A 541 21.45 0.51 -3.65
CA SER A 541 20.19 0.83 -2.97
C SER A 541 20.23 2.23 -2.32
N GLN A 542 21.35 2.63 -1.71
CA GLN A 542 21.51 3.97 -1.14
C GLN A 542 21.53 5.08 -2.20
N VAL A 543 22.13 4.82 -3.36
CA VAL A 543 22.10 5.76 -4.50
C VAL A 543 20.66 5.93 -5.01
N PHE A 544 19.91 4.84 -5.15
CA PHE A 544 18.51 4.89 -5.55
C PHE A 544 17.62 5.63 -4.56
N GLU A 545 17.84 5.43 -3.25
CA GLU A 545 17.15 6.17 -2.20
C GLU A 545 17.39 7.68 -2.31
N ALA A 546 18.64 8.10 -2.53
CA ALA A 546 18.98 9.51 -2.73
C ALA A 546 18.29 10.09 -3.99
N LEU A 547 18.19 9.30 -5.07
CA LEU A 547 17.44 9.70 -6.27
C LEU A 547 15.94 9.85 -5.97
N VAL A 548 15.35 8.95 -5.19
CA VAL A 548 13.95 9.07 -4.75
C VAL A 548 13.73 10.35 -3.93
N GLN A 549 14.65 10.67 -3.02
CA GLN A 549 14.58 11.91 -2.23
C GLN A 549 14.67 13.15 -3.12
N LEU A 550 15.61 13.18 -4.07
CA LEU A 550 15.74 14.26 -5.04
C LEU A 550 14.48 14.43 -5.90
N GLY A 551 13.85 13.33 -6.30
CA GLY A 551 12.65 13.36 -7.13
C GLY A 551 11.42 13.94 -6.43
N LYS A 552 11.47 14.15 -5.10
CA LYS A 552 10.42 14.90 -4.37
C LYS A 552 10.41 16.39 -4.68
N THR A 553 11.54 16.96 -5.08
CA THR A 553 11.68 18.39 -5.41
C THR A 553 12.12 18.64 -6.86
N PHE A 554 12.49 17.59 -7.60
CA PHE A 554 12.95 17.68 -8.97
C PHE A 554 12.35 16.61 -9.89
N ASP A 555 11.42 17.01 -10.75
CA ASP A 555 10.69 16.12 -11.66
C ASP A 555 11.58 15.39 -12.70
N GLY A 556 12.81 15.86 -12.92
CA GLY A 556 13.73 15.29 -13.90
C GLY A 556 14.29 13.91 -13.54
N VAL A 557 14.08 13.41 -12.31
CA VAL A 557 14.64 12.14 -11.85
C VAL A 557 13.95 10.92 -12.49
N ALA A 558 12.62 10.89 -12.55
CA ALA A 558 11.90 9.73 -13.08
C ALA A 558 12.21 9.43 -14.57
N PRO A 559 12.24 10.43 -15.48
CA PRO A 559 12.69 10.20 -16.86
C PRO A 559 14.13 9.69 -16.95
N ALA A 560 15.03 10.21 -16.12
CA ALA A 560 16.43 9.81 -16.12
C ALA A 560 16.62 8.37 -15.61
N LEU A 561 15.89 7.98 -14.57
CA LEU A 561 15.87 6.60 -14.08
C LEU A 561 15.29 5.64 -15.12
N SER A 562 14.20 6.01 -15.80
CA SER A 562 13.62 5.17 -16.86
C SER A 562 14.60 4.94 -18.01
N GLN A 563 15.30 6.00 -18.45
CA GLN A 563 16.35 5.88 -19.47
C GLN A 563 17.52 5.01 -18.97
N TRP A 564 17.89 5.16 -17.70
CA TRP A 564 18.94 4.36 -17.09
C TRP A 564 18.56 2.87 -17.06
N ILE A 565 17.32 2.52 -16.67
CA ILE A 565 16.79 1.15 -16.66
C ILE A 565 16.84 0.54 -18.07
N GLU A 566 16.42 1.28 -19.09
CA GLU A 566 16.47 0.85 -20.48
C GLU A 566 17.90 0.47 -20.92
N GLN A 567 18.90 1.23 -20.49
CA GLN A 567 20.30 1.02 -20.87
C GLN A 567 21.00 -0.11 -20.09
N HIS A 568 20.44 -0.54 -18.96
CA HIS A 568 21.11 -1.41 -17.98
C HIS A 568 20.33 -2.69 -17.67
N GLN A 569 19.53 -3.19 -18.62
CA GLN A 569 18.70 -4.39 -18.43
C GLN A 569 19.51 -5.63 -18.00
N ASP A 570 20.80 -5.68 -18.32
CA ASP A 570 21.75 -6.74 -17.96
C ASP A 570 22.27 -6.67 -16.51
N LYS A 571 22.03 -5.58 -15.76
CA LYS A 571 22.55 -5.38 -14.39
C LYS A 571 21.72 -6.01 -13.28
N GLU A 572 22.37 -6.70 -12.33
CA GLU A 572 21.69 -7.40 -11.22
C GLU A 572 20.90 -6.45 -10.30
N TYR A 573 21.38 -5.22 -10.11
CA TYR A 573 20.74 -4.19 -9.28
C TYR A 573 19.64 -3.39 -10.01
N LEU A 574 19.30 -3.74 -11.26
CA LEU A 574 18.24 -3.10 -12.04
C LEU A 574 16.91 -3.02 -11.27
N VAL A 575 16.59 -4.06 -10.51
CA VAL A 575 15.36 -4.16 -9.70
C VAL A 575 15.24 -2.96 -8.74
N ASN A 576 16.35 -2.54 -8.12
CA ASN A 576 16.35 -1.38 -7.22
C ASN A 576 16.02 -0.08 -7.96
N GLY A 577 16.45 0.05 -9.22
CA GLY A 577 16.10 1.18 -10.07
C GLY A 577 14.62 1.19 -10.46
N ILE A 578 14.04 0.03 -10.76
CA ILE A 578 12.60 -0.11 -11.02
C ILE A 578 11.80 0.24 -9.76
N ASP A 579 12.25 -0.19 -8.58
CA ASP A 579 11.58 0.12 -7.31
C ASP A 579 11.68 1.61 -6.95
N ALA A 580 12.81 2.26 -7.26
CA ALA A 580 12.96 3.70 -7.14
C ALA A 580 12.00 4.46 -8.06
N LEU A 581 11.91 4.03 -9.33
CA LEU A 581 10.97 4.60 -10.29
C LEU A 581 9.51 4.40 -9.84
N TRP A 582 9.16 3.22 -9.34
CA TRP A 582 7.84 2.95 -8.75
C TRP A 582 7.52 3.95 -7.64
N THR A 583 8.46 4.15 -6.71
CA THR A 583 8.28 5.03 -5.55
C THR A 583 8.10 6.50 -5.95
N LEU A 584 8.79 6.96 -6.99
CA LEU A 584 8.64 8.31 -7.52
C LEU A 584 7.27 8.51 -8.17
N VAL A 585 6.79 7.50 -8.88
CA VAL A 585 5.57 7.59 -9.71
C VAL A 585 4.30 7.43 -8.88
N GLU A 586 4.29 6.54 -7.88
CA GLU A 586 3.15 6.36 -6.96
C GLU A 586 3.17 7.36 -5.78
N GLY A 587 4.28 8.08 -5.61
CA GLY A 587 4.60 8.79 -4.37
C GLY A 587 5.05 7.83 -3.27
N SER A 588 5.74 8.34 -2.24
CA SER A 588 6.19 7.52 -1.14
C SER A 588 5.00 6.97 -0.34
N THR A 589 4.49 5.81 -0.70
CA THR A 589 3.60 5.00 0.14
C THR A 589 4.42 4.44 1.30
N THR A 590 4.84 5.32 2.20
CA THR A 590 5.22 4.97 3.58
C THR A 590 3.93 5.03 4.41
N SER A 591 3.02 4.10 4.12
CA SER A 591 2.01 3.64 5.07
C SER A 591 2.34 2.18 5.36
N TYR A 592 3.33 1.97 6.22
CA TYR A 592 3.30 0.81 7.11
C TYR A 592 2.08 1.01 8.02
N GLU A 593 0.91 0.59 7.53
CA GLU A 593 -0.26 0.35 8.35
C GLU A 593 -0.75 -1.06 8.02
N ARG A 594 -0.26 -2.01 8.80
CA ARG A 594 -1.01 -3.17 9.26
C ARG A 594 -0.76 -3.33 10.74
#